data_AF-A0AAN8WI21-F1
#
_entry.id   AF-A0AAN8WI21-F1
#
_cell.length_a   1.000
_cell.length_b   1.000
_cell.length_c   1.000
_cell.angle_alpha   90.00
_cell.angle_beta   90.00
_cell.angle_gamma   90.00
#
_symmetry.space_group_name_H-M   'P 1'
#
loop_
_entity.id
_entity.type
_entity.pdbx_description
1 polymer ?
#
loop_
_entity_poly.entity_id
_entity_poly.type
_entity_poly.pdbx_seq_one_letter_code
_entity_poly.pdbx_strand_id
1 'polypeptide(L)'
;VPCICNIHITDIKMVSVLGSLTKVFGLVGNNLFSTSTVVRSISQCMTQNTSWKSQTWTPLVTTVRYRYYADKIAKGPLLRNYGYEDKLHTKGLLPHMKSDRRLPIPIYRPKNNWATKRALFGQNDYIDILGNGTLHPTQVCYSVPYWLRGFKGNEFQMLLRKRKFFGKHMRLYRPSKYRDMNLRIRWLYRYLNRKTRDYFWKKA
;
A
#
# COMPACT_ATOMS: atom_id res chain seq x y z
N VAL A 1 -22.22 25.39 -35.16
CA VAL A 1 -21.97 23.93 -35.03
C VAL A 1 -21.66 23.60 -33.58
N PRO A 2 -22.61 23.07 -32.78
CA PRO A 2 -22.33 22.64 -31.42
C PRO A 2 -22.06 21.13 -31.38
N CYS A 3 -20.88 20.73 -30.90
CA CYS A 3 -20.54 19.33 -30.63
C CYS A 3 -21.05 18.94 -29.24
N ILE A 4 -22.07 18.08 -29.25
CA ILE A 4 -22.59 17.34 -28.10
C ILE A 4 -21.74 16.08 -27.96
N CYS A 5 -21.08 15.89 -26.81
CA CYS A 5 -20.45 14.61 -26.47
C CYS A 5 -21.11 14.04 -25.21
N ASN A 6 -22.10 13.18 -25.44
CA ASN A 6 -22.58 12.17 -24.50
C ASN A 6 -21.47 11.13 -24.29
N ILE A 7 -21.12 10.80 -23.04
CA ILE A 7 -20.46 9.54 -22.74
C ILE A 7 -21.15 8.89 -21.55
N HIS A 8 -21.58 7.66 -21.82
CA HIS A 8 -22.36 6.75 -21.00
C HIS A 8 -21.65 6.31 -19.71
N ILE A 9 -22.47 6.16 -18.66
CA ILE A 9 -22.18 5.43 -17.44
C ILE A 9 -22.58 3.97 -17.67
N THR A 10 -21.60 3.07 -17.58
CA THR A 10 -21.75 1.63 -17.34
C THR A 10 -20.38 1.16 -16.82
N ASP A 11 -20.17 0.23 -15.92
CA ASP A 11 -20.91 -0.42 -14.84
C ASP A 11 -19.88 -1.42 -14.24
N ILE A 12 -20.15 -2.01 -13.07
CA ILE A 12 -19.60 -3.32 -12.64
C ILE A 12 -18.13 -3.37 -12.13
N LYS A 13 -17.94 -3.60 -10.81
CA LYS A 13 -17.71 -4.94 -10.19
C LYS A 13 -17.26 -4.80 -8.72
N MET A 14 -18.12 -5.26 -7.81
CA MET A 14 -17.79 -5.59 -6.42
C MET A 14 -16.88 -6.82 -6.40
N VAL A 15 -15.77 -6.77 -5.69
CA VAL A 15 -14.93 -7.94 -5.37
C VAL A 15 -14.92 -8.13 -3.86
N SER A 16 -15.56 -9.21 -3.42
CA SER A 16 -15.53 -9.75 -2.07
C SER A 16 -14.19 -10.44 -1.80
N VAL A 17 -13.56 -10.12 -0.67
CA VAL A 17 -12.37 -10.82 -0.17
C VAL A 17 -12.76 -11.55 1.11
N LEU A 18 -12.94 -12.87 1.00
CA LEU A 18 -13.03 -13.79 2.13
C LEU A 18 -11.62 -14.25 2.47
N GLY A 19 -11.10 -13.81 3.62
CA GLY A 19 -9.83 -14.25 4.18
C GLY A 19 -9.98 -15.59 4.89
N SER A 20 -9.13 -16.55 4.55
CA SER A 20 -9.02 -17.84 5.23
C SER A 20 -7.87 -17.84 6.26
N LEU A 21 -8.23 -18.13 7.51
CA LEU A 21 -7.37 -18.41 8.65
C LEU A 21 -7.06 -19.91 8.72
N THR A 22 -5.78 -20.31 8.72
CA THR A 22 -5.30 -21.61 9.27
C THR A 22 -3.82 -21.49 9.67
N LYS A 23 -3.53 -21.48 10.98
CA LYS A 23 -3.17 -22.60 11.87
C LYS A 23 -1.68 -22.98 11.83
N VAL A 24 -0.98 -22.56 12.88
CA VAL A 24 0.31 -23.10 13.38
C VAL A 24 -0.02 -23.95 14.60
N PHE A 25 0.38 -25.22 14.63
CA PHE A 25 0.59 -25.99 15.85
C PHE A 25 1.56 -27.14 15.54
N GLY A 26 2.68 -27.17 16.27
CA GLY A 26 3.60 -28.30 16.32
C GLY A 26 3.42 -29.10 17.61
N LEU A 27 3.68 -30.40 17.56
CA LEU A 27 3.90 -31.35 18.66
C LEU A 27 4.81 -32.45 18.08
N VAL A 28 6.05 -32.66 18.56
CA VAL A 28 6.50 -33.43 19.74
C VAL A 28 6.29 -34.95 19.63
N GLY A 29 7.39 -35.70 19.65
CA GLY A 29 7.54 -36.89 20.53
C GLY A 29 7.35 -38.29 19.93
N ASN A 30 8.48 -38.99 19.75
CA ASN A 30 8.83 -40.38 20.10
C ASN A 30 7.79 -41.51 20.01
N ASN A 31 8.18 -42.68 19.48
CA ASN A 31 8.22 -43.92 20.27
C ASN A 31 8.88 -45.11 19.55
N LEU A 32 9.66 -45.84 20.34
CA LEU A 32 10.22 -47.17 20.11
C LEU A 32 9.10 -48.21 19.95
N PHE A 33 9.32 -49.22 19.09
CA PHE A 33 8.76 -50.55 19.30
C PHE A 33 9.74 -51.63 18.84
N SER A 34 10.15 -52.45 19.80
CA SER A 34 10.70 -53.80 19.63
C SER A 34 9.60 -54.75 20.08
N THR A 35 9.33 -55.82 19.34
CA THR A 35 9.19 -57.18 19.90
C THR A 35 9.23 -58.25 18.82
N SER A 36 9.80 -59.38 19.26
CA SER A 36 9.89 -60.74 18.73
C SER A 36 8.50 -61.36 18.39
N THR A 37 8.31 -62.55 17.78
CA THR A 37 8.96 -63.86 17.89
C THR A 37 8.22 -64.88 16.96
N VAL A 38 8.68 -66.14 16.96
CA VAL A 38 7.98 -67.43 16.63
C VAL A 38 8.18 -67.92 15.18
N VAL A 39 9.16 -68.80 14.89
CA VAL A 39 9.29 -70.26 15.16
C VAL A 39 8.31 -71.12 14.35
N ARG A 40 8.85 -71.91 13.40
CA ARG A 40 8.43 -73.30 13.15
C ARG A 40 9.61 -74.12 12.65
N SER A 41 10.04 -75.04 13.50
CA SER A 41 10.90 -76.18 13.20
C SER A 41 10.04 -77.37 12.77
N ILE A 42 10.38 -78.04 11.67
CA ILE A 42 10.12 -79.47 11.49
C ILE A 42 11.39 -80.12 10.91
N SER A 43 11.82 -81.12 11.67
CA SER A 43 12.89 -82.09 11.45
C SER A 43 12.61 -82.98 10.24
N GLN A 44 13.65 -83.40 9.51
CA GLN A 44 13.86 -84.83 9.27
C GLN A 44 15.24 -85.17 8.69
N CYS A 45 15.87 -86.09 9.44
CA CYS A 45 16.81 -87.17 9.14
C CYS A 45 17.78 -87.13 7.94
N MET A 46 19.01 -87.52 8.28
CA MET A 46 20.07 -87.91 7.38
C MET A 46 19.74 -89.20 6.62
N THR A 47 19.97 -89.18 5.32
CA THR A 47 20.35 -90.37 4.56
C THR A 47 21.66 -90.05 3.83
N GLN A 48 22.71 -90.78 4.19
CA GLN A 48 23.94 -90.84 3.41
C GLN A 48 23.67 -91.81 2.26
N ASN A 49 23.92 -91.39 1.02
CA ASN A 49 24.77 -92.13 0.08
C ASN A 49 24.82 -91.50 -1.31
N THR A 50 26.06 -91.12 -1.67
CA THR A 50 26.67 -91.22 -3.00
C THR A 50 25.77 -90.91 -4.19
N SER A 51 25.56 -89.61 -4.43
CA SER A 51 25.25 -89.14 -5.78
C SER A 51 26.50 -88.53 -6.40
N TRP A 52 26.70 -88.90 -7.66
CA TRP A 52 27.78 -88.50 -8.52
C TRP A 52 27.78 -86.97 -8.54
N LYS A 53 28.94 -86.36 -8.24
CA LYS A 53 29.11 -84.91 -8.28
C LYS A 53 28.92 -84.45 -9.73
N SER A 54 27.68 -84.22 -10.15
CA SER A 54 27.40 -83.30 -11.23
C SER A 54 27.91 -81.96 -10.73
N GLN A 55 29.03 -81.50 -11.28
CA GLN A 55 29.46 -80.12 -11.14
C GLN A 55 28.36 -79.27 -11.76
N THR A 56 27.33 -78.96 -10.99
CA THR A 56 26.42 -77.88 -11.33
C THR A 56 27.28 -76.64 -11.29
N TRP A 57 27.51 -76.07 -12.47
CA TRP A 57 28.15 -74.78 -12.61
C TRP A 57 27.29 -73.77 -11.86
N THR A 58 27.66 -73.50 -10.61
CA THR A 58 27.13 -72.38 -9.85
C THR A 58 27.93 -71.18 -10.34
N PRO A 59 27.34 -70.29 -11.16
CA PRO A 59 28.07 -69.10 -11.57
C PRO A 59 28.50 -68.38 -10.30
N LEU A 60 29.79 -68.02 -10.21
CA LEU A 60 30.23 -67.06 -9.21
C LEU A 60 29.47 -65.77 -9.49
N VAL A 61 28.38 -65.54 -8.78
CA VAL A 61 27.67 -64.26 -8.78
C VAL A 61 28.54 -63.30 -7.99
N THR A 62 29.57 -62.78 -8.64
CA THR A 62 30.34 -61.66 -8.11
C THR A 62 29.37 -60.48 -8.05
N THR A 63 29.03 -60.01 -6.86
CA THR A 63 28.27 -58.77 -6.70
C THR A 63 29.16 -57.65 -7.25
N VAL A 64 28.91 -57.27 -8.50
CA VAL A 64 29.67 -56.19 -9.14
C VAL A 64 29.36 -54.92 -8.38
N ARG A 65 30.29 -54.51 -7.51
CA ARG A 65 30.19 -53.41 -6.54
C ARG A 65 29.75 -52.08 -7.17
N TYR A 66 29.96 -51.94 -8.49
CA TYR A 66 29.73 -50.72 -9.25
C TYR A 66 28.48 -50.73 -10.14
N ARG A 67 27.69 -51.82 -10.24
CA ARG A 67 26.42 -51.81 -11.02
C ARG A 67 25.43 -50.79 -10.46
N TYR A 68 25.31 -50.75 -9.13
CA TYR A 68 24.47 -49.76 -8.42
C TYR A 68 24.95 -48.31 -8.64
N TYR A 69 26.25 -48.12 -8.90
CA TYR A 69 26.84 -46.80 -9.10
C TYR A 69 26.65 -46.31 -10.54
N ALA A 70 26.72 -47.19 -11.54
CA ALA A 70 26.46 -46.86 -12.94
C ALA A 70 25.01 -46.38 -13.15
N ASP A 71 24.02 -47.08 -12.60
CA ASP A 71 22.61 -46.69 -12.68
C ASP A 71 22.34 -45.37 -11.93
N LYS A 72 23.08 -45.10 -10.85
CA LYS A 72 22.99 -43.86 -10.08
C LYS A 72 23.59 -42.67 -10.83
N ILE A 73 24.70 -42.88 -11.54
CA ILE A 73 25.32 -41.87 -12.41
C ILE A 73 24.39 -41.60 -13.60
N ALA A 74 23.82 -42.63 -14.22
CA ALA A 74 22.88 -42.51 -15.34
C ALA A 74 21.59 -41.75 -14.95
N LYS A 75 21.11 -41.93 -13.71
CA LYS A 75 19.95 -41.19 -13.16
C LYS A 75 20.25 -39.72 -12.82
N GLY A 76 21.52 -39.32 -12.77
CA GLY A 76 21.93 -37.96 -12.42
C GLY A 76 21.78 -37.63 -10.93
N PRO A 77 22.14 -36.40 -10.53
CA PRO A 77 22.00 -35.96 -9.14
C PRO A 77 20.53 -36.00 -8.71
N LEU A 78 20.28 -36.50 -7.49
CA LEU A 78 18.93 -36.53 -6.92
C LEU A 78 18.41 -35.10 -6.74
N LEU A 79 17.41 -34.72 -7.55
CA LEU A 79 16.72 -33.44 -7.45
C LEU A 79 15.81 -33.42 -6.23
N ARG A 80 16.35 -33.06 -5.06
CA ARG A 80 15.56 -32.81 -3.85
C ARG A 80 14.73 -31.53 -4.04
N ASN A 81 13.45 -31.58 -3.69
CA ASN A 81 12.50 -30.45 -3.77
C ASN A 81 12.25 -29.94 -5.20
N TYR A 82 12.35 -30.81 -6.20
CA TYR A 82 11.97 -30.47 -7.56
C TYR A 82 10.49 -30.06 -7.62
N GLY A 83 10.22 -28.85 -8.08
CA GLY A 83 8.88 -28.27 -8.13
C GLY A 83 8.42 -27.53 -6.85
N TYR A 84 9.27 -27.39 -5.84
CA TYR A 84 8.95 -26.54 -4.68
C TYR A 84 9.12 -25.05 -5.02
N GLU A 85 8.05 -24.28 -4.89
CA GLU A 85 8.08 -22.82 -4.98
C GLU A 85 8.08 -22.19 -3.58
N ASP A 86 9.13 -21.41 -3.27
CA ASP A 86 9.21 -20.67 -2.02
C ASP A 86 8.21 -19.51 -2.03
N LYS A 87 7.34 -19.46 -1.00
CA LYS A 87 6.31 -18.41 -0.85
C LYS A 87 6.87 -17.14 -0.22
N LEU A 88 8.07 -17.20 0.38
CA LEU A 88 8.70 -16.06 1.04
C LEU A 88 9.49 -15.21 0.05
N HIS A 89 9.38 -13.89 0.17
CA HIS A 89 10.17 -12.95 -0.62
C HIS A 89 11.60 -12.85 -0.06
N THR A 90 12.47 -13.77 -0.45
CA THR A 90 13.89 -13.80 -0.03
C THR A 90 14.82 -12.96 -0.92
N LYS A 91 14.27 -12.17 -1.84
CA LYS A 91 15.05 -11.40 -2.82
C LYS A 91 15.46 -10.04 -2.25
N GLY A 92 16.71 -9.94 -1.80
CA GLY A 92 17.34 -8.67 -1.40
C GLY A 92 16.99 -8.22 0.03
N LEU A 93 17.43 -7.00 0.38
CA LEU A 93 17.26 -6.43 1.74
C LEU A 93 15.85 -5.93 2.02
N LEU A 94 15.10 -5.51 0.99
CA LEU A 94 13.72 -5.07 1.11
C LEU A 94 12.81 -6.00 0.31
N PRO A 95 11.58 -6.29 0.80
CA PRO A 95 10.59 -7.06 0.08
C PRO A 95 10.08 -6.27 -1.14
N HIS A 96 10.80 -6.36 -2.27
CA HIS A 96 10.37 -5.76 -3.53
C HIS A 96 9.39 -6.70 -4.23
N MET A 97 8.09 -6.52 -4.00
CA MET A 97 7.08 -7.24 -4.76
C MET A 97 7.08 -6.72 -6.20
N LYS A 98 7.25 -7.62 -7.18
CA LYS A 98 7.17 -7.27 -8.61
C LYS A 98 5.81 -6.68 -9.02
N SER A 99 4.77 -6.88 -8.21
CA SER A 99 3.41 -6.37 -8.45
C SER A 99 3.25 -4.89 -8.16
N ASP A 100 4.10 -4.30 -7.32
CA ASP A 100 3.95 -2.89 -6.95
C ASP A 100 4.51 -2.00 -8.04
N ARG A 101 3.64 -1.13 -8.58
CA ARG A 101 4.04 -0.12 -9.56
C ARG A 101 5.01 0.84 -8.90
N ARG A 102 6.23 0.96 -9.45
CA ARG A 102 7.15 2.04 -9.08
C ARG A 102 6.43 3.38 -9.28
N LEU A 103 6.31 4.19 -8.24
CA LEU A 103 5.80 5.55 -8.39
C LEU A 103 6.73 6.30 -9.35
N PRO A 104 6.21 6.96 -10.39
CA PRO A 104 7.06 7.71 -11.30
C PRO A 104 7.70 8.86 -10.53
N ILE A 105 9.03 8.94 -10.60
CA ILE A 105 9.76 10.10 -10.10
C ILE A 105 9.23 11.32 -10.88
N PRO A 106 8.79 12.40 -10.21
CA PRO A 106 8.28 13.56 -10.92
C PRO A 106 9.38 14.16 -11.80
N ILE A 107 8.99 14.61 -13.00
CA ILE A 107 9.91 15.27 -13.94
C ILE A 107 10.48 16.53 -13.28
N TYR A 108 11.80 16.63 -13.22
CA TYR A 108 12.49 17.81 -12.69
C TYR A 108 12.16 19.05 -13.53
N ARG A 109 11.71 20.12 -12.87
CA ARG A 109 11.46 21.43 -13.49
C ARG A 109 12.31 22.48 -12.80
N PRO A 110 13.43 22.95 -13.40
CA PRO A 110 14.28 23.95 -12.79
C PRO A 110 13.51 25.26 -12.57
N LYS A 111 13.73 25.88 -11.41
CA LYS A 111 13.03 27.11 -11.00
C LYS A 111 13.89 28.33 -11.37
N ASN A 112 13.39 29.21 -12.25
CA ASN A 112 14.06 30.48 -12.52
C ASN A 112 13.88 31.45 -11.35
N ASN A 113 14.96 31.72 -10.60
CA ASN A 113 14.93 32.61 -9.44
C ASN A 113 14.83 34.10 -9.83
N TRP A 114 15.31 34.47 -11.02
CA TRP A 114 15.35 35.84 -11.55
C TRP A 114 14.21 36.13 -12.52
N ALA A 115 13.12 35.36 -12.48
CA ALA A 115 11.92 35.69 -13.23
C ALA A 115 11.38 37.06 -12.79
N THR A 116 10.89 37.86 -13.75
CA THR A 116 10.45 39.25 -13.53
C THR A 116 9.51 39.41 -12.33
N LYS A 117 8.53 38.51 -12.17
CA LYS A 117 7.59 38.52 -11.05
C LYS A 117 8.27 38.41 -9.67
N ARG A 118 9.39 37.69 -9.57
CA ARG A 118 10.15 37.54 -8.33
C ARG A 118 11.16 38.65 -8.14
N ALA A 119 11.84 39.04 -9.22
CA ALA A 119 12.80 40.15 -9.19
C ALA A 119 12.13 41.47 -8.79
N LEU A 120 10.90 41.73 -9.25
CA LEU A 120 10.14 42.95 -8.96
C LEU A 120 9.21 42.82 -7.74
N PHE A 121 9.27 41.71 -7.01
CA PHE A 121 8.39 41.52 -5.85
C PHE A 121 8.76 42.52 -4.73
N GLY A 122 7.75 43.26 -4.24
CA GLY A 122 7.92 44.22 -3.13
C GLY A 122 8.41 45.62 -3.52
N GLN A 123 8.61 45.90 -4.82
CA GLN A 123 9.17 47.17 -5.29
C GLN A 123 8.40 48.42 -4.81
N ASN A 124 7.07 48.34 -4.66
CA ASN A 124 6.20 49.47 -4.34
C ASN A 124 5.45 49.29 -3.01
N ASP A 125 5.99 48.51 -2.07
CA ASP A 125 5.31 48.21 -0.80
C ASP A 125 5.23 49.43 0.15
N TYR A 126 6.19 50.37 0.05
CA TYR A 126 6.30 51.58 0.87
C TYR A 126 5.83 52.85 0.15
N ILE A 127 4.89 52.71 -0.78
CA ILE A 127 4.38 53.83 -1.59
C ILE A 127 3.67 54.91 -0.75
N ASP A 128 3.16 54.56 0.43
CA ASP A 128 2.51 55.50 1.34
C ASP A 128 3.50 56.40 2.08
N ILE A 129 4.61 55.84 2.58
CA ILE A 129 5.60 56.58 3.38
C ILE A 129 6.66 57.28 2.54
N LEU A 130 6.99 56.75 1.35
CA LEU A 130 7.99 57.35 0.45
C LEU A 130 7.36 58.14 -0.71
N GLY A 131 6.03 58.08 -0.86
CA GLY A 131 5.30 58.76 -1.92
C GLY A 131 4.59 60.03 -1.46
N ASN A 132 3.54 60.41 -2.20
CA ASN A 132 2.69 61.57 -1.92
C ASN A 132 1.56 61.28 -0.91
N GLY A 133 1.50 60.07 -0.35
CA GLY A 133 0.47 59.64 0.60
C GLY A 133 -0.95 59.47 0.01
N THR A 134 -1.15 59.60 -1.30
CA THR A 134 -2.51 59.50 -1.90
C THR A 134 -2.99 58.06 -2.05
N LEU A 135 -2.07 57.09 -2.10
CA LEU A 135 -2.37 55.68 -2.33
C LEU A 135 -1.90 54.84 -1.14
N HIS A 136 -2.83 54.11 -0.51
CA HIS A 136 -2.50 53.18 0.58
C HIS A 136 -2.17 51.78 0.02
N PRO A 137 -1.16 51.05 0.52
CA PRO A 137 -0.71 49.75 -0.02
C PRO A 137 -1.83 48.71 -0.21
N THR A 138 -2.80 48.67 0.70
CA THR A 138 -4.03 47.87 0.60
C THR A 138 -4.75 47.96 -0.76
N GLN A 139 -4.72 49.13 -1.40
CA GLN A 139 -5.40 49.37 -2.68
C GLN A 139 -4.65 48.75 -3.86
N VAL A 140 -3.32 48.56 -3.74
CA VAL A 140 -2.42 47.97 -4.75
C VAL A 140 -2.52 46.44 -4.82
N CYS A 141 -3.19 45.80 -3.85
CA CYS A 141 -3.37 44.35 -3.80
C CYS A 141 -4.36 43.82 -4.88
N TYR A 142 -3.99 43.89 -6.17
CA TYR A 142 -4.84 43.52 -7.31
C TYR A 142 -5.20 42.04 -7.36
N SER A 143 -4.29 41.16 -6.91
CA SER A 143 -4.52 39.71 -6.84
C SER A 143 -5.60 39.33 -5.82
N VAL A 144 -5.82 40.18 -4.82
CA VAL A 144 -6.79 39.94 -3.74
C VAL A 144 -8.15 40.52 -4.14
N PRO A 145 -9.25 39.78 -3.95
CA PRO A 145 -10.60 40.29 -4.19
C PRO A 145 -10.87 41.57 -3.40
N TYR A 146 -11.54 42.54 -4.02
CA TYR A 146 -11.76 43.88 -3.43
C TYR A 146 -12.38 43.84 -2.02
N TRP A 147 -13.32 42.91 -1.78
CA TRP A 147 -13.99 42.77 -0.49
C TRP A 147 -13.08 42.20 0.61
N LEU A 148 -11.91 41.66 0.27
CA LEU A 148 -10.92 41.08 1.18
C LEU A 148 -9.66 41.96 1.33
N ARG A 149 -9.48 42.99 0.50
CA ARG A 149 -8.33 43.90 0.60
C ARG A 149 -8.33 44.59 1.97
N GLY A 150 -7.20 44.51 2.67
CA GLY A 150 -7.01 45.13 3.99
C GLY A 150 -7.80 44.46 5.12
N PHE A 151 -8.43 43.31 4.86
CA PHE A 151 -9.17 42.57 5.87
C PHE A 151 -8.33 41.40 6.39
N LYS A 152 -8.15 41.34 7.70
CA LYS A 152 -7.56 40.21 8.41
C LYS A 152 -8.57 39.74 9.47
N GLY A 153 -8.95 38.47 9.42
CA GLY A 153 -9.94 37.92 10.34
C GLY A 153 -10.07 36.40 10.21
N ASN A 154 -10.84 35.81 11.13
CA ASN A 154 -11.13 34.38 11.09
C ASN A 154 -12.13 34.03 9.96
N GLU A 155 -12.30 32.73 9.70
CA GLU A 155 -13.24 32.25 8.66
C GLU A 155 -14.66 32.79 8.90
N PHE A 156 -15.11 32.83 10.15
CA PHE A 156 -16.44 33.29 10.51
C PHE A 156 -16.68 34.75 10.11
N GLN A 157 -15.76 35.64 10.49
CA GLN A 157 -15.80 37.06 10.12
C GLN A 157 -15.69 37.24 8.61
N MET A 158 -14.83 36.45 7.94
CA MET A 158 -14.70 36.47 6.50
C MET A 158 -16.01 36.09 5.79
N LEU A 159 -16.73 35.06 6.28
CA LEU A 159 -18.02 34.65 5.72
C LEU A 159 -19.13 35.67 6.02
N LEU A 160 -19.15 36.28 7.20
CA LEU A 160 -20.08 37.37 7.50
C LEU A 160 -19.87 38.55 6.55
N ARG A 161 -18.62 38.93 6.31
CA ARG A 161 -18.25 39.98 5.35
C ARG A 161 -18.67 39.60 3.93
N LYS A 162 -18.35 38.38 3.49
CA LYS A 162 -18.77 37.87 2.17
C LYS A 162 -20.29 37.90 2.00
N ARG A 163 -21.04 37.53 3.05
CA ARG A 163 -22.50 37.59 3.06
C ARG A 163 -23.02 39.03 3.00
N LYS A 164 -22.36 39.98 3.67
CA LYS A 164 -22.71 41.41 3.58
C LYS A 164 -22.52 41.96 2.16
N PHE A 165 -21.41 41.64 1.51
CA PHE A 165 -21.11 42.13 0.16
C PHE A 165 -21.93 41.43 -0.93
N PHE A 166 -22.04 40.10 -0.90
CA PHE A 166 -22.61 39.33 -2.00
C PHE A 166 -23.94 38.64 -1.68
N GLY A 167 -24.47 38.78 -0.46
CA GLY A 167 -25.64 38.01 0.00
C GLY A 167 -26.85 38.13 -0.92
N LYS A 168 -27.19 39.36 -1.36
CA LYS A 168 -28.32 39.62 -2.26
C LYS A 168 -28.13 38.93 -3.61
N HIS A 169 -26.96 39.11 -4.23
CA HIS A 169 -26.65 38.52 -5.54
C HIS A 169 -26.51 37.00 -5.48
N MET A 170 -25.85 36.45 -4.45
CA MET A 170 -25.71 35.01 -4.28
C MET A 170 -27.07 34.34 -4.03
N ARG A 171 -28.01 34.99 -3.34
CA ARG A 171 -29.35 34.45 -3.14
C ARG A 171 -30.11 34.32 -4.46
N LEU A 172 -29.96 35.31 -5.37
CA LEU A 172 -30.64 35.32 -6.66
C LEU A 172 -30.00 34.34 -7.66
N TYR A 173 -28.67 34.39 -7.82
CA TYR A 173 -27.97 33.67 -8.90
C TYR A 173 -27.35 32.34 -8.48
N ARG A 174 -27.06 32.13 -7.19
CA ARG A 174 -26.36 30.94 -6.67
C ARG A 174 -26.94 30.48 -5.32
N PRO A 175 -28.24 30.14 -5.25
CA PRO A 175 -28.94 29.87 -3.99
C PRO A 175 -28.30 28.71 -3.19
N SER A 176 -27.80 27.66 -3.86
CA SER A 176 -27.13 26.54 -3.18
C SER A 176 -25.89 26.99 -2.42
N LYS A 177 -25.01 27.79 -3.04
CA LYS A 177 -23.81 28.33 -2.38
C LYS A 177 -24.15 29.31 -1.26
N TYR A 178 -25.23 30.07 -1.40
CA TYR A 178 -25.73 30.93 -0.32
C TYR A 178 -26.22 30.12 0.88
N ARG A 179 -26.94 29.00 0.65
CA ARG A 179 -27.35 28.06 1.69
C ARG A 179 -26.15 27.45 2.42
N ASP A 180 -25.17 26.94 1.68
CA ASP A 180 -23.96 26.32 2.25
C ASP A 180 -23.16 27.31 3.10
N MET A 181 -23.03 28.56 2.63
CA MET A 181 -22.39 29.64 3.39
C MET A 181 -23.12 29.90 4.72
N ASN A 182 -24.45 29.96 4.71
CA ASN A 182 -25.24 30.17 5.93
C ASN A 182 -25.15 28.97 6.89
N LEU A 183 -25.10 27.75 6.37
CA LEU A 183 -24.87 26.55 7.19
C LEU A 183 -23.50 26.62 7.86
N ARG A 184 -22.45 27.01 7.12
CA ARG A 184 -21.10 27.17 7.67
C ARG A 184 -21.04 28.27 8.73
N ILE A 185 -21.66 29.43 8.49
CA ILE A 185 -21.77 30.52 9.47
C ILE A 185 -22.45 30.04 10.74
N ARG A 186 -23.59 29.33 10.63
CA ARG A 186 -24.33 28.79 11.78
C ARG A 186 -23.51 27.77 12.57
N TRP A 187 -22.77 26.90 11.88
CA TRP A 187 -21.88 25.94 12.52
C TRP A 187 -20.75 26.64 13.27
N LEU A 188 -20.04 27.56 12.61
CA LEU A 188 -18.93 28.32 13.19
C LEU A 188 -19.38 29.13 14.41
N TYR A 189 -20.56 29.76 14.35
CA TYR A 189 -21.12 30.48 15.49
C TYR A 189 -21.32 29.57 16.71
N ARG A 190 -21.88 28.37 16.52
CA ARG A 190 -22.06 27.41 17.61
C ARG A 190 -20.73 26.89 18.13
N TYR A 191 -19.79 26.57 17.25
CA TYR A 191 -18.49 26.02 17.62
C TYR A 191 -17.63 27.03 18.37
N LEU A 192 -17.49 28.25 17.83
CA LEU A 192 -16.66 29.30 18.43
C LEU A 192 -17.19 29.72 19.80
N ASN A 193 -18.51 29.86 19.96
CA ASN A 193 -19.08 30.35 21.22
C ASN A 193 -19.40 29.27 22.26
N ARG A 194 -19.50 27.99 21.88
CA ARG A 194 -19.89 26.91 22.82
C ARG A 194 -18.84 25.82 23.02
N LYS A 195 -17.89 25.67 22.10
CA LYS A 195 -16.93 24.55 22.11
C LYS A 195 -15.48 25.00 22.19
N THR A 196 -15.17 26.22 21.78
CA THR A 196 -13.82 26.75 21.88
C THR A 196 -13.51 27.07 23.33
N ARG A 197 -12.38 26.56 23.83
CA ARG A 197 -11.89 26.89 25.16
C ARG A 197 -11.25 28.26 25.08
N ASP A 198 -11.93 29.26 25.61
CA ASP A 198 -11.38 30.59 25.80
C ASP A 198 -10.92 30.79 27.24
N TYR A 199 -10.40 31.98 27.55
CA TYR A 199 -9.98 32.31 28.92
C TYR A 199 -11.14 32.20 29.93
N PHE A 200 -12.37 32.45 29.49
CA PHE A 200 -13.56 32.38 30.34
C PHE A 200 -14.04 30.95 30.59
N TRP A 201 -13.69 29.98 29.74
CA TRP A 201 -14.06 28.57 29.89
C TRP A 201 -13.63 27.93 31.21
N LYS A 202 -12.47 28.30 31.77
CA LYS A 202 -11.98 27.74 33.06
C LYS A 202 -12.75 28.26 34.29
N LYS A 203 -13.52 29.34 34.14
CA LYS A 203 -14.23 30.01 35.24
C LYS A 203 -15.71 29.61 35.33
N ALA A 204 -16.20 28.82 34.38
CA ALA A 204 -17.61 28.44 34.26
C ALA A 204 -17.88 27.04 34.82
#